data_AF-A0A379AF10-F1
#
_entry.id   AF-A0A379AF10-F1
#
_cell.length_a   1.000
_cell.length_b   1.000
_cell.length_c   1.000
_cell.angle_alpha   90.00
_cell.angle_beta   90.00
_cell.angle_gamma   90.00
#
_symmetry.space_group_name_H-M   'P 1'
#
loop_
_entity.id
_entity.type
_entity.pdbx_description
1 polymer ?
#
loop_
_entity_poly.entity_id
_entity_poly.type
_entity_poly.pdbx_seq_one_letter_code
_entity_poly.pdbx_strand_id
1 'polypeptide(L)'
;MSATRGWSTELEGLRGIASLWVLVGHISLLVHCHITLISSPGIGVDLFILLSGYLMAKNYVERQQKEPWQSTETIKKFWIRRFFRIAPLYYLLLIIALFYGPWFGEMRDTIAHFYSGTATESSRYNDQSLANILTHFSFLFGLLPEYGFNTVLPDWSIGLEMQFYLLFPFIMLVTLRFGYAASLIGIMALCCAGRYVLADYYEAFEMPSMILIKLNMFLSGMLLAEAIRRKSLLYVAFALLGPVASVAMGLGAIKLQVIMEALMIVGMTAILWQYPAGQPDGNADRSTA
;
A
#
# COMPACT_ATOMS: atom_id res chain seq x y z
N MET A 1 9.22 21.93 -29.56
CA MET A 1 9.60 21.08 -28.40
C MET A 1 8.32 20.56 -27.80
N SER A 2 8.10 19.25 -27.92
CA SER A 2 6.84 18.57 -27.56
C SER A 2 6.57 18.73 -26.05
N ALA A 3 5.45 19.35 -25.70
CA ALA A 3 4.94 19.38 -24.34
C ALA A 3 4.45 17.98 -23.99
N THR A 4 5.30 17.20 -23.34
CA THR A 4 4.95 15.88 -22.80
C THR A 4 3.86 16.06 -21.74
N ARG A 5 2.75 15.34 -21.90
CA ARG A 5 1.67 15.21 -20.89
C ARG A 5 2.27 15.10 -19.49
N GLY A 6 1.69 15.77 -18.49
CA GLY A 6 2.09 15.75 -17.07
C GLY A 6 1.91 14.40 -16.35
N TRP A 7 2.21 13.31 -17.05
CA TRP A 7 2.36 11.99 -16.47
C TRP A 7 3.69 11.97 -15.73
N SER A 8 3.64 11.70 -14.43
CA SER A 8 4.81 11.45 -13.60
C SER A 8 5.43 10.11 -14.00
N THR A 9 6.12 10.10 -15.13
CA THR A 9 6.79 8.93 -15.72
C THR A 9 7.76 8.33 -14.70
N GLU A 10 8.34 9.15 -13.84
CA GLU A 10 9.21 8.78 -12.74
C GLU A 10 8.47 7.93 -11.70
N LEU A 11 7.23 8.27 -11.36
CA LEU A 11 6.42 7.53 -10.39
C LEU A 11 5.92 6.21 -10.97
N GLU A 12 5.61 6.16 -12.26
CA GLU A 12 5.30 4.91 -12.96
C GLU A 12 6.55 4.01 -13.06
N GLY A 13 7.73 4.60 -13.33
CA GLY A 13 9.01 3.91 -13.27
C GLY A 13 9.31 3.31 -11.89
N LEU A 14 9.06 4.07 -10.81
CA LEU A 14 9.21 3.57 -9.44
C LEU A 14 8.23 2.42 -9.13
N ARG A 15 6.99 2.48 -9.63
CA ARG A 15 6.05 1.35 -9.54
C ARG A 15 6.56 0.12 -10.30
N GLY A 16 7.13 0.30 -11.49
CA GLY A 16 7.75 -0.78 -12.25
C GLY A 16 8.93 -1.43 -11.51
N ILE A 17 9.80 -0.62 -10.91
CA ILE A 17 10.91 -1.10 -10.07
C ILE A 17 10.37 -1.86 -8.85
N ALA A 18 9.34 -1.34 -8.18
CA ALA A 18 8.70 -2.01 -7.05
C ALA A 18 8.13 -3.38 -7.44
N SER A 19 7.41 -3.47 -8.57
CA SER A 19 6.90 -4.74 -9.11
C SER A 19 8.03 -5.75 -9.37
N LEU A 20 9.11 -5.30 -10.02
CA LEU A 20 10.24 -6.16 -10.34
C LEU A 20 10.94 -6.65 -9.06
N TRP A 21 11.11 -5.77 -8.06
CA TRP A 21 11.67 -6.15 -6.76
C TRP A 21 10.83 -7.24 -6.11
N VAL A 22 9.50 -7.06 -6.05
CA VAL A 22 8.59 -8.06 -5.48
C VAL A 22 8.74 -9.40 -6.22
N LEU A 23 8.74 -9.39 -7.55
CA LEU A 23 8.88 -10.61 -8.36
C LEU A 23 10.21 -11.32 -8.09
N VAL A 24 11.33 -10.61 -8.21
CA VAL A 24 12.66 -11.20 -8.01
C VAL A 24 12.84 -11.64 -6.56
N GLY A 25 12.29 -10.91 -5.60
CA GLY A 25 12.31 -11.29 -4.19
C GLY A 25 11.57 -12.59 -3.91
N HIS A 26 10.38 -12.79 -4.50
CA HIS A 26 9.68 -14.07 -4.39
C HIS A 26 10.43 -15.21 -5.07
N ILE A 27 11.00 -15.00 -6.26
CA ILE A 27 11.83 -16.01 -6.93
C ILE A 27 13.01 -16.40 -6.03
N SER A 28 13.70 -15.42 -5.46
CA SER A 28 14.82 -15.59 -4.54
C SER A 28 14.42 -16.40 -3.29
N LEU A 29 13.25 -16.13 -2.71
CA LEU A 29 12.71 -16.92 -1.60
C LEU A 29 12.40 -18.37 -2.03
N LEU A 30 11.73 -18.57 -3.17
CA LEU A 30 11.31 -19.89 -3.66
C LEU A 30 12.49 -20.83 -3.98
N VAL A 31 13.61 -20.28 -4.45
CA VAL A 31 14.81 -21.06 -4.77
C VAL A 31 15.87 -21.02 -3.67
N HIS A 32 15.51 -20.52 -2.48
CA HIS A 32 16.38 -20.41 -1.31
C HIS A 32 17.71 -19.66 -1.60
N CYS A 33 17.68 -18.70 -2.51
CA CYS A 33 18.82 -17.85 -2.85
C CYS A 33 18.76 -16.58 -2.02
N HIS A 34 19.48 -16.53 -0.90
CA HIS A 34 19.42 -15.40 0.04
C HIS A 34 20.40 -14.28 -0.34
N ILE A 35 19.87 -13.24 -1.00
CA ILE A 35 20.54 -11.95 -1.17
C ILE A 35 19.77 -10.95 -0.32
N THR A 36 20.37 -10.46 0.78
CA THR A 36 19.69 -9.72 1.85
C THR A 36 18.73 -8.63 1.37
N LEU A 37 19.11 -7.87 0.34
CA LEU A 37 18.28 -6.79 -0.22
C LEU A 37 17.14 -7.31 -1.12
N ILE A 38 17.43 -8.31 -1.95
CA ILE A 38 16.51 -8.81 -2.96
C ILE A 38 15.48 -9.75 -2.31
N SER A 39 15.90 -10.61 -1.37
CA SER A 39 15.07 -11.59 -0.67
C SER A 39 14.05 -11.00 0.30
N SER A 40 13.87 -9.68 0.33
CA SER A 40 12.90 -8.99 1.16
C SER A 40 11.84 -8.30 0.28
N PRO A 41 10.88 -9.07 -0.30
CA PRO A 41 9.86 -8.52 -1.19
C PRO A 41 8.95 -7.48 -0.51
N GLY A 42 8.87 -7.50 0.83
CA GLY A 42 8.13 -6.51 1.61
C GLY A 42 8.59 -5.06 1.37
N ILE A 43 9.86 -4.83 1.03
CA ILE A 43 10.38 -3.49 0.71
C ILE A 43 9.70 -2.91 -0.54
N GLY A 44 9.48 -3.75 -1.56
CA GLY A 44 8.76 -3.34 -2.77
C GLY A 44 7.29 -2.99 -2.47
N VAL A 45 6.65 -3.73 -1.56
CA VAL A 45 5.29 -3.45 -1.10
C VAL A 45 5.24 -2.11 -0.34
N ASP A 46 6.21 -1.82 0.53
CA ASP A 46 6.30 -0.55 1.24
C ASP A 46 6.45 0.65 0.28
N LEU A 47 7.19 0.47 -0.82
CA LEU A 47 7.28 1.47 -1.88
C LEU A 47 5.91 1.71 -2.54
N PHE A 48 5.14 0.66 -2.83
CA PHE A 48 3.78 0.80 -3.36
C PHE A 48 2.85 1.55 -2.42
N ILE A 49 2.93 1.26 -1.12
CA ILE A 49 2.11 1.91 -0.09
C ILE A 49 2.48 3.40 0.03
N LEU A 50 3.78 3.71 0.10
CA LEU A 50 4.30 5.07 0.13
C LEU A 50 3.87 5.88 -1.10
N LEU A 51 4.02 5.31 -2.30
CA LEU A 51 3.59 5.91 -3.56
C LEU A 51 2.08 6.13 -3.62
N SER A 52 1.30 5.19 -3.07
CA SER A 52 -0.17 5.30 -3.05
C SER A 52 -0.62 6.44 -2.15
N GLY A 53 -0.06 6.56 -0.95
CA GLY A 53 -0.31 7.70 -0.06
C GLY A 53 0.06 9.04 -0.70
N TYR A 54 1.24 9.12 -1.31
CA TYR A 54 1.70 10.31 -2.03
C TYR A 54 0.76 10.71 -3.18
N LEU A 55 0.47 9.77 -4.09
CA LEU A 55 -0.35 10.05 -5.27
C LEU A 55 -1.79 10.38 -4.90
N MET A 56 -2.36 9.73 -3.88
CA MET A 56 -3.73 10.01 -3.45
C MET A 56 -3.83 11.39 -2.81
N ALA A 57 -2.90 11.75 -1.93
CA ALA A 57 -2.83 13.08 -1.33
C ALA A 57 -2.59 14.18 -2.39
N LYS A 58 -1.65 13.96 -3.32
CA LYS A 58 -1.38 14.91 -4.41
C LYS A 58 -2.63 15.14 -5.28
N ASN A 59 -3.22 14.06 -5.80
CA ASN A 59 -4.41 14.13 -6.66
C ASN A 59 -5.60 14.75 -5.93
N TYR A 60 -5.74 14.50 -4.64
CA TYR A 60 -6.73 15.16 -3.79
C TYR A 60 -6.57 16.67 -3.86
N VAL A 61 -5.35 17.19 -3.61
CA VAL A 61 -5.12 18.64 -3.49
C VAL A 61 -5.33 19.31 -4.84
N GLU A 62 -4.84 18.69 -5.92
CA GLU A 62 -4.99 19.22 -7.28
C GLU A 62 -6.44 19.28 -7.75
N ARG A 63 -7.30 18.38 -7.26
CA ARG A 63 -8.72 18.33 -7.64
C ARG A 63 -9.64 19.02 -6.64
N GLN A 64 -9.14 19.52 -5.51
CA GLN A 64 -9.95 20.02 -4.41
C GLN A 64 -10.95 21.11 -4.82
N GLN A 65 -10.59 21.97 -5.79
CA GLN A 65 -11.49 23.02 -6.29
C GLN A 65 -12.66 22.48 -7.13
N LYS A 66 -12.46 21.37 -7.85
CA LYS A 66 -13.47 20.75 -8.74
C LYS A 66 -14.26 19.64 -8.04
N GLU A 67 -13.59 18.89 -7.18
CA GLU A 67 -14.11 17.74 -6.43
C GLU A 67 -13.82 17.98 -4.92
N PRO A 68 -14.58 18.85 -4.23
CA PRO A 68 -14.37 19.12 -2.81
C PRO A 68 -14.76 17.90 -1.98
N TRP A 69 -13.89 17.52 -1.04
CA TRP A 69 -14.06 16.29 -0.27
C TRP A 69 -15.05 16.39 0.89
N GLN A 70 -15.50 17.59 1.24
CA GLN A 70 -16.67 17.75 2.11
C GLN A 70 -17.98 17.31 1.41
N SER A 71 -17.99 17.21 0.07
CA SER A 71 -19.15 16.71 -0.67
C SER A 71 -19.19 15.18 -0.63
N THR A 72 -20.34 14.64 -0.24
CA THR A 72 -20.61 13.19 -0.28
C THR A 72 -20.53 12.61 -1.69
N GLU A 73 -20.78 13.41 -2.72
CA GLU A 73 -20.70 12.97 -4.12
C GLU A 73 -19.25 12.70 -4.54
N THR A 74 -18.32 13.56 -4.12
CA THR A 74 -16.88 13.38 -4.36
C THR A 74 -16.38 12.07 -3.75
N ILE A 75 -16.76 11.81 -2.50
CA ILE A 75 -16.36 10.58 -1.78
C ILE A 75 -16.91 9.34 -2.49
N LYS A 76 -18.19 9.35 -2.88
CA LYS A 76 -18.81 8.25 -3.63
C LYS A 76 -18.12 8.02 -4.98
N LYS A 77 -17.90 9.06 -5.77
CA LYS A 77 -17.19 8.97 -7.06
C LYS A 77 -15.78 8.42 -6.88
N PHE A 78 -15.09 8.83 -5.82
CA PHE A 78 -13.78 8.30 -5.49
C PHE A 78 -13.81 6.80 -5.20
N TRP A 79 -14.70 6.33 -4.31
CA TRP A 79 -14.81 4.90 -3.99
C TRP A 79 -15.20 4.07 -5.21
N ILE A 80 -16.17 4.52 -6.02
CA ILE A 80 -16.59 3.82 -7.23
C ILE A 80 -15.40 3.68 -8.21
N ARG A 81 -14.68 4.77 -8.50
CA ARG A 81 -13.51 4.74 -9.41
C ARG A 81 -12.44 3.77 -8.91
N ARG A 82 -12.22 3.70 -7.59
CA ARG A 82 -11.20 2.85 -6.97
C ARG A 82 -11.61 1.38 -6.88
N PHE A 83 -12.88 1.12 -6.58
CA PHE A 83 -13.44 -0.22 -6.58
C PHE A 83 -13.37 -0.85 -7.97
N PHE A 84 -13.86 -0.16 -9.01
CA PHE A 84 -13.82 -0.69 -10.39
C PHE A 84 -12.43 -0.76 -11.00
N ARG A 85 -11.43 -0.12 -10.39
CA ARG A 85 -10.02 -0.28 -10.78
C ARG A 85 -9.47 -1.66 -10.35
N ILE A 86 -9.90 -2.19 -9.21
CA ILE A 86 -9.34 -3.42 -8.62
C ILE A 86 -10.28 -4.61 -8.82
N ALA A 87 -11.56 -4.44 -8.48
CA ALA A 87 -12.53 -5.53 -8.35
C ALA A 87 -12.66 -6.42 -9.60
N PRO A 88 -12.74 -5.90 -10.85
CA PRO A 88 -12.95 -6.75 -12.01
C PRO A 88 -11.83 -7.77 -12.23
N LEU A 89 -10.57 -7.31 -12.20
CA LEU A 89 -9.42 -8.20 -12.37
C LEU A 89 -9.23 -9.08 -11.13
N TYR A 90 -9.42 -8.53 -9.93
CA TYR A 90 -9.32 -9.30 -8.70
C TYR A 90 -10.31 -10.46 -8.67
N TYR A 91 -11.59 -10.25 -9.03
CA TYR A 91 -12.58 -11.33 -9.04
C TYR A 91 -12.28 -12.42 -10.07
N LEU A 92 -11.76 -12.04 -11.24
CA LEU A 92 -11.28 -13.02 -12.23
C LEU A 92 -10.16 -13.90 -11.65
N LEU A 93 -9.17 -13.26 -11.01
CA LEU A 93 -8.05 -13.96 -10.39
C LEU A 93 -8.48 -14.76 -9.15
N LEU A 94 -9.48 -14.30 -8.40
CA LEU A 94 -10.05 -15.01 -7.26
C LEU A 94 -10.74 -16.31 -7.71
N ILE A 95 -11.48 -16.28 -8.82
CA ILE A 95 -12.05 -17.48 -9.42
C ILE A 95 -10.93 -18.47 -9.74
N ILE A 96 -9.87 -18.03 -10.44
CA ILE A 96 -8.72 -18.88 -10.76
C ILE A 96 -8.07 -19.42 -9.47
N ALA A 97 -7.90 -18.59 -8.45
CA ALA A 97 -7.31 -18.96 -7.18
C ALA A 97 -8.12 -20.05 -6.45
N LEU A 98 -9.46 -19.94 -6.44
CA LEU A 98 -10.33 -20.92 -5.78
C LEU A 98 -10.42 -22.24 -6.56
N PHE A 99 -10.42 -22.18 -7.89
CA PHE A 99 -10.49 -23.39 -8.74
C PHE A 99 -9.15 -24.15 -8.80
N TYR A 100 -8.03 -23.44 -8.92
CA TYR A 100 -6.70 -24.04 -9.06
C TYR A 100 -5.89 -24.04 -7.76
N GLY A 101 -6.48 -23.62 -6.64
CA GLY A 101 -5.86 -23.56 -5.33
C GLY A 101 -5.16 -24.86 -4.89
N PRO A 102 -5.82 -26.04 -4.98
CA PRO A 102 -5.18 -27.32 -4.66
C PRO A 102 -3.92 -27.59 -5.49
N TRP A 103 -3.98 -27.30 -6.80
CA TRP A 103 -2.86 -27.49 -7.70
C TRP A 103 -1.67 -26.59 -7.33
N PHE A 104 -1.92 -25.32 -6.99
CA PHE A 104 -0.88 -24.45 -6.49
C PHE A 104 -0.31 -24.91 -5.15
N GLY A 105 -1.14 -25.47 -4.26
CA GLY A 105 -0.69 -26.08 -3.01
C GLY A 105 0.29 -27.24 -3.24
N GLU A 106 -0.03 -28.16 -4.15
CA GLU A 106 0.87 -29.25 -4.55
C GLU A 106 2.20 -28.74 -5.13
N MET A 107 2.15 -27.68 -5.94
CA MET A 107 3.37 -27.05 -6.46
C MET A 107 4.21 -26.43 -5.35
N ARG A 108 3.58 -25.80 -4.34
CA ARG A 108 4.27 -25.26 -3.16
C ARG A 108 4.92 -26.37 -2.34
N ASP A 109 4.23 -27.49 -2.13
CA ASP A 109 4.78 -28.66 -1.44
C ASP A 109 5.96 -29.28 -2.20
N THR A 110 5.87 -29.31 -3.54
CA THR A 110 6.97 -29.76 -4.41
C THR A 110 8.21 -28.86 -4.25
N ILE A 111 8.03 -27.54 -4.22
CA ILE A 111 9.14 -26.60 -3.99
C ILE A 111 9.71 -26.79 -2.59
N ALA A 112 8.85 -26.92 -1.57
CA ALA A 112 9.26 -27.15 -0.19
C ALA A 112 10.02 -28.47 0.00
N HIS A 113 9.75 -29.49 -0.81
CA HIS A 113 10.51 -30.73 -0.81
C HIS A 113 11.99 -30.51 -1.16
N PHE A 114 12.28 -29.64 -2.13
CA PHE A 114 13.67 -29.27 -2.50
C PHE A 114 14.26 -28.19 -1.59
N TYR A 115 13.43 -27.26 -1.13
CA TYR A 115 13.82 -26.11 -0.30
C TYR A 115 12.93 -26.02 0.93
N SER A 116 13.19 -26.85 1.94
CA SER A 116 12.35 -26.97 3.14
C SER A 116 12.14 -25.66 3.91
N GLY A 117 13.09 -24.73 3.86
CA GLY A 117 12.96 -23.39 4.43
C GLY A 117 11.88 -22.51 3.79
N THR A 118 11.27 -22.95 2.69
CA THR A 118 10.21 -22.22 1.96
C THR A 118 8.80 -22.77 2.21
N ALA A 119 8.70 -23.81 3.05
CA ALA A 119 7.45 -24.48 3.36
C ALA A 119 6.40 -23.51 3.93
N THR A 120 5.18 -23.61 3.43
CA THR A 120 4.00 -22.92 3.94
C THR A 120 2.88 -23.95 4.05
N GLU A 121 1.90 -23.72 4.91
CA GLU A 121 0.75 -24.61 4.99
C GLU A 121 0.01 -24.63 3.64
N SER A 122 -0.01 -25.77 2.93
CA SER A 122 -0.63 -25.87 1.60
C SER A 122 -2.15 -25.98 1.65
N SER A 123 -2.70 -26.41 2.79
CA SER A 123 -4.14 -26.54 3.06
C SER A 123 -4.90 -25.24 2.83
N ARG A 124 -4.29 -24.09 3.17
CA ARG A 124 -4.86 -22.74 3.00
C ARG A 124 -5.42 -22.52 1.59
N TYR A 125 -4.71 -23.01 0.57
CA TYR A 125 -5.02 -22.74 -0.83
C TYR A 125 -6.30 -23.47 -1.26
N ASN A 126 -6.77 -24.44 -0.47
CA ASN A 126 -7.96 -25.22 -0.70
C ASN A 126 -9.14 -24.81 0.21
N ASP A 127 -9.04 -23.69 0.94
CA ASP A 127 -10.18 -23.21 1.72
C ASP A 127 -11.29 -22.69 0.80
N GLN A 128 -12.30 -23.53 0.59
CA GLN A 128 -13.53 -23.19 -0.15
C GLN A 128 -14.71 -22.91 0.77
N SER A 129 -14.46 -22.61 2.05
CA SER A 129 -15.51 -22.28 2.99
C SER A 129 -16.30 -21.05 2.54
N LEU A 130 -17.60 -21.02 2.87
CA LEU A 130 -18.45 -19.88 2.55
C LEU A 130 -17.91 -18.60 3.19
N ALA A 131 -17.31 -18.69 4.38
CA ALA A 131 -16.68 -17.57 5.06
C ALA A 131 -15.49 -17.01 4.26
N ASN A 132 -14.60 -17.87 3.76
CA ASN A 132 -13.50 -17.45 2.91
C ASN A 132 -13.99 -16.76 1.62
N ILE A 133 -14.98 -17.35 0.95
CA ILE A 133 -15.54 -16.79 -0.29
C ILE A 133 -16.19 -15.42 -0.05
N LEU A 134 -17.03 -15.29 0.99
CA LEU A 134 -17.75 -14.05 1.28
C LEU A 134 -16.80 -12.94 1.73
N THR A 135 -15.78 -13.25 2.52
CA THR A 135 -14.79 -12.26 2.97
C THR A 135 -13.93 -11.78 1.81
N HIS A 136 -13.52 -12.66 0.89
CA HIS A 136 -12.81 -12.29 -0.34
C HIS A 136 -13.68 -11.46 -1.30
N PHE A 137 -14.93 -11.87 -1.51
CA PHE A 137 -15.87 -11.12 -2.34
C PHE A 137 -16.15 -9.71 -1.80
N SER A 138 -16.17 -9.54 -0.48
CA SER A 138 -16.43 -8.26 0.18
C SER A 138 -15.18 -7.43 0.48
N PHE A 139 -13.98 -7.94 0.18
CA PHE A 139 -12.69 -7.35 0.59
C PHE A 139 -12.48 -7.22 2.11
N LEU A 140 -13.24 -7.95 2.94
CA LEU A 140 -13.09 -7.98 4.39
C LEU A 140 -11.99 -8.93 4.88
N PHE A 141 -11.53 -9.83 4.01
CA PHE A 141 -10.50 -10.83 4.34
C PHE A 141 -9.22 -10.23 4.93
N GLY A 142 -8.82 -9.02 4.52
CA GLY A 142 -7.63 -8.34 5.06
C GLY A 142 -7.79 -7.85 6.51
N LEU A 143 -9.01 -7.83 7.05
CA LEU A 143 -9.28 -7.52 8.46
C LEU A 143 -9.31 -8.79 9.32
N LEU A 144 -9.25 -9.98 8.74
CA LEU A 144 -9.38 -11.24 9.46
C LEU A 144 -8.07 -12.01 9.34
N PRO A 145 -7.38 -12.32 10.45
CA PRO A 145 -6.10 -13.01 10.40
C PRO A 145 -6.12 -14.31 9.60
N GLU A 146 -7.20 -15.08 9.75
CA GLU A 146 -7.44 -16.36 9.07
C GLU A 146 -7.50 -16.22 7.53
N TYR A 147 -8.02 -15.11 7.02
CA TYR A 147 -8.27 -14.93 5.58
C TYR A 147 -7.29 -13.97 4.90
N GLY A 148 -6.50 -13.22 5.67
CA GLY A 148 -5.57 -12.20 5.15
C GLY A 148 -4.38 -12.76 4.37
N PHE A 149 -4.18 -14.07 4.40
CA PHE A 149 -3.13 -14.80 3.71
C PHE A 149 -3.59 -16.24 3.46
N ASN A 150 -4.74 -16.42 2.81
CA ASN A 150 -5.37 -17.75 2.70
C ASN A 150 -5.43 -18.27 1.26
N THR A 151 -5.32 -17.42 0.24
CA THR A 151 -5.34 -17.84 -1.17
C THR A 151 -3.95 -17.76 -1.80
N VAL A 152 -3.85 -18.10 -3.09
CA VAL A 152 -2.62 -17.93 -3.89
C VAL A 152 -2.38 -16.47 -4.30
N LEU A 153 -3.36 -15.60 -4.10
CA LEU A 153 -3.25 -14.19 -4.39
C LEU A 153 -2.41 -13.49 -3.31
N PRO A 154 -1.86 -12.29 -3.60
CA PRO A 154 -1.21 -11.46 -2.60
C PRO A 154 -2.26 -10.76 -1.72
N ASP A 155 -3.05 -11.55 -1.00
CA ASP A 155 -4.22 -11.13 -0.22
C ASP A 155 -3.89 -9.95 0.71
N TRP A 156 -2.78 -10.06 1.44
CA TRP A 156 -2.34 -9.04 2.37
C TRP A 156 -2.15 -7.67 1.74
N SER A 157 -1.67 -7.60 0.49
CA SER A 157 -1.44 -6.32 -0.20
C SER A 157 -2.72 -5.76 -0.81
N ILE A 158 -3.57 -6.61 -1.40
CA ILE A 158 -4.82 -6.17 -2.05
C ILE A 158 -5.85 -5.74 -1.00
N GLY A 159 -5.98 -6.51 0.08
CA GLY A 159 -6.82 -6.17 1.23
C GLY A 159 -6.41 -4.82 1.83
N LEU A 160 -5.11 -4.59 2.00
CA LEU A 160 -4.58 -3.29 2.45
C LEU A 160 -4.96 -2.14 1.50
N GLU A 161 -4.80 -2.32 0.19
CA GLU A 161 -5.10 -1.27 -0.79
C GLU A 161 -6.59 -0.86 -0.74
N MET A 162 -7.49 -1.83 -0.61
CA MET A 162 -8.93 -1.56 -0.45
C MET A 162 -9.24 -0.86 0.87
N GLN A 163 -8.58 -1.23 1.97
CA GLN A 163 -8.71 -0.55 3.25
C GLN A 163 -8.20 0.91 3.17
N PHE A 164 -7.08 1.17 2.48
CA PHE A 164 -6.59 2.54 2.24
C PHE A 164 -7.60 3.35 1.45
N TYR A 165 -8.23 2.77 0.43
CA TYR A 165 -9.27 3.43 -0.36
C TYR A 165 -10.51 3.74 0.48
N LEU A 166 -10.90 2.84 1.36
CA LEU A 166 -12.02 3.07 2.26
C LEU A 166 -11.73 4.23 3.23
N LEU A 167 -10.56 4.23 3.87
CA LEU A 167 -10.22 5.20 4.93
C LEU A 167 -9.74 6.56 4.41
N PHE A 168 -9.13 6.63 3.23
CA PHE A 168 -8.52 7.86 2.71
C PHE A 168 -9.43 9.11 2.77
N PRO A 169 -10.71 9.06 2.35
CA PRO A 169 -11.59 10.23 2.45
C PRO A 169 -11.74 10.73 3.88
N PHE A 170 -11.86 9.82 4.85
CA PHE A 170 -12.03 10.17 6.26
C PHE A 170 -10.74 10.75 6.85
N ILE A 171 -9.59 10.16 6.52
CA ILE A 171 -8.28 10.73 6.87
C ILE A 171 -8.17 12.17 6.37
N MET A 172 -8.62 12.42 5.14
CA MET A 172 -8.62 13.76 4.56
C MET A 172 -9.62 14.73 5.22
N LEU A 173 -10.78 14.27 5.65
CA LEU A 173 -11.70 15.10 6.42
C LEU A 173 -11.10 15.50 7.78
N VAL A 174 -10.39 14.59 8.43
CA VAL A 174 -9.65 14.88 9.68
C VAL A 174 -8.53 15.88 9.41
N THR A 175 -7.74 15.71 8.35
CA THR A 175 -6.65 16.64 7.99
C THR A 175 -7.15 18.05 7.68
N LEU A 176 -8.32 18.18 7.04
CA LEU A 176 -8.98 19.46 6.82
C LEU A 176 -9.45 20.13 8.12
N ARG A 177 -9.85 19.35 9.12
CA ARG A 177 -10.43 19.86 10.37
C ARG A 177 -9.39 20.25 11.42
N PHE A 178 -8.31 19.48 11.53
CA PHE A 178 -7.31 19.60 12.60
C PHE A 178 -5.90 19.96 12.09
N GLY A 179 -5.75 20.10 10.77
CA GLY A 179 -4.47 20.40 10.12
C GLY A 179 -3.72 19.15 9.71
N TYR A 180 -2.94 19.27 8.62
CA TYR A 180 -2.33 18.15 7.92
C TYR A 180 -1.36 17.36 8.81
N ALA A 181 -0.31 18.00 9.32
CA ALA A 181 0.70 17.33 10.13
C ALA A 181 0.12 16.74 11.43
N ALA A 182 -0.64 17.53 12.19
CA ALA A 182 -1.21 17.10 13.46
C ALA A 182 -2.12 15.87 13.31
N SER A 183 -2.96 15.85 12.27
CA SER A 183 -3.84 14.72 12.00
C SER A 183 -3.07 13.46 11.63
N LEU A 184 -2.11 13.56 10.70
CA LEU A 184 -1.38 12.38 10.23
C LEU A 184 -0.45 11.79 11.31
N ILE A 185 0.24 12.65 12.06
CA ILE A 185 1.07 12.22 13.19
C ILE A 185 0.19 11.64 14.30
N GLY A 186 -0.97 12.24 14.59
CA GLY A 186 -1.93 11.71 15.55
C GLY A 186 -2.45 10.33 15.17
N ILE A 187 -2.75 10.09 13.89
CA ILE A 187 -3.16 8.77 13.40
C ILE A 187 -2.01 7.76 13.48
N MET A 188 -0.77 8.15 13.12
CA MET A 188 0.39 7.28 13.30
C MET A 188 0.58 6.87 14.78
N ALA A 189 0.45 7.83 15.70
CA ALA A 189 0.54 7.57 17.14
C ALA A 189 -0.59 6.64 17.61
N LEU A 190 -1.81 6.81 17.09
CA LEU A 190 -2.93 5.93 17.38
C LEU A 190 -2.68 4.50 16.87
N CYS A 191 -2.09 4.32 15.68
CA CYS A 191 -1.70 3.00 15.19
C CYS A 191 -0.65 2.34 16.08
N CYS A 192 0.33 3.11 16.56
CA CYS A 192 1.34 2.60 17.50
C CYS A 192 0.68 2.20 18.84
N ALA A 193 -0.22 3.03 19.38
CA ALA A 193 -0.98 2.69 20.59
C ALA A 193 -1.85 1.43 20.38
N GLY A 194 -2.49 1.32 19.20
CA GLY A 194 -3.29 0.17 18.80
C GLY A 194 -2.51 -1.14 18.86
N ARG A 195 -1.23 -1.15 18.45
CA ARG A 195 -0.34 -2.32 18.56
C ARG A 195 -0.18 -2.80 20.00
N TYR A 196 -0.09 -1.89 20.97
CA TYR A 196 0.08 -2.24 22.38
C TYR A 196 -1.23 -2.66 23.04
N VAL A 197 -2.35 -2.03 22.66
CA VAL A 197 -3.67 -2.34 23.22
C VAL A 197 -4.25 -3.65 22.65
N LEU A 198 -4.01 -3.92 21.37
CA LEU A 198 -4.55 -5.06 20.64
C LEU A 198 -3.44 -6.04 20.24
N ALA A 199 -2.48 -6.29 21.14
CA ALA A 199 -1.27 -7.06 20.84
C ALA A 199 -1.56 -8.44 20.23
N ASP A 200 -2.46 -9.21 20.85
CA ASP A 200 -2.84 -10.55 20.39
C ASP A 200 -3.43 -10.52 18.98
N TYR A 201 -4.21 -9.47 18.68
CA TYR A 201 -4.81 -9.32 17.36
C TYR A 201 -3.76 -9.00 16.29
N TYR A 202 -2.77 -8.16 16.60
CA TYR A 202 -1.66 -7.87 15.68
C TYR A 202 -0.78 -9.10 15.44
N GLU A 203 -0.53 -9.91 16.47
CA GLU A 203 0.31 -11.10 16.40
C GLU A 203 -0.38 -12.28 15.71
N ALA A 204 -1.71 -12.28 15.63
CA ALA A 204 -2.46 -13.28 14.88
C ALA A 204 -2.24 -13.20 13.36
N PHE A 205 -1.80 -12.06 12.82
CA PHE A 205 -1.60 -11.89 11.39
C PHE A 205 -0.23 -12.41 10.93
N GLU A 206 -0.21 -13.47 10.12
CA GLU A 206 1.02 -13.97 9.48
C GLU A 206 1.64 -12.97 8.51
N MET A 207 0.79 -12.24 7.79
CA MET A 207 1.17 -11.21 6.84
C MET A 207 0.48 -9.89 7.23
N PRO A 208 1.10 -8.72 6.95
CA PRO A 208 0.56 -7.43 7.35
C PRO A 208 -0.64 -7.03 6.48
N SER A 209 -1.78 -7.70 6.62
CA SER A 209 -2.99 -7.48 5.82
C SER A 209 -3.92 -6.41 6.44
N MET A 210 -3.78 -6.16 7.74
CA MET A 210 -4.56 -5.15 8.44
C MET A 210 -3.95 -3.75 8.27
N ILE A 211 -4.80 -2.77 7.96
CA ILE A 211 -4.42 -1.37 7.74
C ILE A 211 -3.54 -0.78 8.83
N LEU A 212 -3.83 -1.03 10.11
CA LEU A 212 -3.09 -0.38 11.20
C LEU A 212 -1.60 -0.79 11.25
N ILE A 213 -1.22 -1.91 10.62
CA ILE A 213 0.18 -2.38 10.56
C ILE A 213 1.00 -1.55 9.56
N LYS A 214 0.40 -1.12 8.45
CA LYS A 214 1.11 -0.45 7.34
C LYS A 214 0.61 0.98 7.05
N LEU A 215 -0.37 1.46 7.81
CA LEU A 215 -0.93 2.80 7.62
C LEU A 215 0.13 3.90 7.79
N ASN A 216 1.11 3.72 8.67
CA ASN A 216 2.23 4.64 8.83
C ASN A 216 2.95 4.94 7.51
N MET A 217 3.27 3.92 6.69
CA MET A 217 3.94 4.13 5.40
C MET A 217 3.06 4.87 4.39
N PHE A 218 1.75 4.60 4.40
CA PHE A 218 0.79 5.33 3.58
C PHE A 218 0.73 6.81 3.99
N LEU A 219 0.67 7.07 5.30
CA LEU A 219 0.66 8.43 5.86
C LEU A 219 1.98 9.18 5.62
N SER A 220 3.12 8.50 5.64
CA SER A 220 4.41 9.09 5.23
C SER A 220 4.38 9.55 3.78
N GLY A 221 3.71 8.80 2.90
CA GLY A 221 3.50 9.21 1.51
C GLY A 221 2.67 10.49 1.41
N MET A 222 1.60 10.58 2.21
CA MET A 222 0.77 11.78 2.30
C MET A 222 1.57 12.99 2.82
N LEU A 223 2.35 12.83 3.89
CA LEU A 223 3.24 13.87 4.43
C LEU A 223 4.28 14.31 3.40
N LEU A 224 4.83 13.37 2.62
CA LEU A 224 5.74 13.67 1.53
C LEU A 224 5.08 14.50 0.43
N ALA A 225 3.83 14.21 0.07
CA ALA A 225 3.08 15.03 -0.90
C ALA A 225 2.96 16.48 -0.43
N GLU A 226 2.67 16.69 0.85
CA GLU A 226 2.62 18.01 1.46
C GLU A 226 4.01 18.68 1.56
N ALA A 227 5.06 17.90 1.80
CA ALA A 227 6.46 18.37 1.80
C ALA A 227 6.86 18.93 0.44
N ILE A 228 6.57 18.21 -0.64
CA ILE A 228 6.87 18.64 -2.01
C ILE A 228 6.04 19.87 -2.39
N ARG A 229 4.75 19.88 -2.02
CA ARG A 229 3.85 21.00 -2.31
C ARG A 229 4.26 22.29 -1.61
N ARG A 230 4.66 22.21 -0.34
CA ARG A 230 5.08 23.38 0.46
C ARG A 230 6.56 23.71 0.34
N LYS A 231 7.37 22.85 -0.30
CA LYS A 231 8.84 22.88 -0.25
C LYS A 231 9.36 22.99 1.18
N SER A 232 8.84 22.13 2.07
CA SER A 232 9.14 22.16 3.50
C SER A 232 9.88 20.90 3.96
N LEU A 233 11.13 21.06 4.40
CA LEU A 233 11.92 19.98 5.00
C LEU A 233 11.33 19.47 6.32
N LEU A 234 10.55 20.30 7.02
CA LEU A 234 9.85 19.88 8.23
C LEU A 234 8.86 18.74 7.95
N TYR A 235 8.13 18.80 6.82
CA TYR A 235 7.22 17.74 6.43
C TYR A 235 7.95 16.48 5.94
N VAL A 236 9.18 16.61 5.42
CA VAL A 236 10.07 15.46 5.16
C VAL A 236 10.45 14.79 6.48
N ALA A 237 10.82 15.58 7.50
CA ALA A 237 11.12 15.06 8.84
C ALA A 237 9.90 14.37 9.46
N PHE A 238 8.68 14.91 9.28
CA PHE A 238 7.46 14.23 9.70
C PHE A 238 7.21 12.93 8.94
N ALA A 239 7.46 12.89 7.62
CA ALA A 239 7.32 11.66 6.85
C ALA A 239 8.27 10.56 7.38
N LEU A 240 9.48 10.93 7.85
CA LEU A 240 10.44 10.01 8.48
C LEU A 240 9.99 9.46 9.85
N LEU A 241 8.89 9.96 10.43
CA LEU A 241 8.26 9.31 11.59
C LEU A 241 7.61 7.97 11.21
N GLY A 242 7.31 7.72 9.92
CA GLY A 242 6.80 6.43 9.44
C GLY A 242 7.70 5.26 9.79
N PRO A 243 8.98 5.26 9.36
CA PRO A 243 9.97 4.25 9.76
C PRO A 243 10.11 4.10 11.28
N VAL A 244 10.03 5.19 12.05
CA VAL A 244 10.05 5.14 13.53
C VAL A 244 8.81 4.41 14.06
N ALA A 245 7.64 4.67 13.49
CA ALA A 245 6.41 3.95 13.81
C ALA A 245 6.50 2.47 13.40
N SER A 246 7.16 2.12 12.28
CA SER A 246 7.42 0.72 11.90
C SER A 246 8.22 -0.01 12.97
N VAL A 247 9.25 0.63 13.54
CA VAL A 247 10.02 0.08 14.66
C VAL A 247 9.14 -0.09 15.89
N ALA A 248 8.35 0.92 16.24
CA ALA A 248 7.47 0.87 17.41
C ALA A 248 6.39 -0.22 17.31
N MET A 249 5.91 -0.50 16.10
CA MET A 249 4.88 -1.53 15.87
C MET A 249 5.43 -2.97 15.93
N GLY A 250 6.75 -3.15 15.92
CA GLY A 250 7.42 -4.38 16.36
C GLY A 250 7.16 -5.66 15.55
N LEU A 251 6.37 -5.61 14.48
CA LEU A 251 6.12 -6.77 13.62
C LEU A 251 7.27 -6.93 12.63
N GLY A 252 8.26 -7.74 12.98
CA GLY A 252 9.26 -8.26 12.04
C GLY A 252 10.12 -7.21 11.33
N ALA A 253 10.29 -6.01 11.91
CA ALA A 253 11.08 -4.94 11.32
C ALA A 253 12.56 -5.37 11.19
N ILE A 254 12.90 -5.92 10.04
CA ILE A 254 14.30 -6.16 9.66
C ILE A 254 14.96 -4.78 9.67
N LYS A 255 16.10 -4.63 10.34
CA LYS A 255 16.85 -3.36 10.37
C LYS A 255 17.00 -2.77 8.96
N LEU A 256 17.19 -3.65 7.97
CA LEU A 256 17.23 -3.30 6.56
C LEU A 256 15.92 -2.66 6.04
N GLN A 257 14.75 -3.21 6.37
CA GLN A 257 13.46 -2.68 5.93
C GLN A 257 13.25 -1.25 6.40
N VAL A 258 13.50 -0.96 7.69
CA VAL A 258 13.37 0.39 8.25
C VAL A 258 14.34 1.38 7.59
N ILE A 259 15.58 0.95 7.35
CA ILE A 259 16.57 1.76 6.61
C ILE A 259 16.05 2.04 5.19
N MET A 260 15.50 1.03 4.52
CA MET A 260 14.97 1.16 3.17
C MET A 260 13.73 2.08 3.14
N GLU A 261 12.84 2.01 4.12
CA GLU A 261 11.70 2.94 4.27
C GLU A 261 12.18 4.39 4.36
N ALA A 262 13.19 4.66 5.19
CA ALA A 262 13.78 5.99 5.29
C ALA A 262 14.47 6.43 3.98
N LEU A 263 15.23 5.53 3.34
CA LEU A 263 15.88 5.80 2.06
C LEU A 263 14.86 6.05 0.94
N MET A 264 13.73 5.35 0.92
CA MET A 264 12.65 5.59 -0.04
C MET A 264 12.06 7.00 0.14
N ILE A 265 11.81 7.42 1.37
CA ILE A 265 11.30 8.78 1.66
C ILE A 265 12.31 9.84 1.21
N VAL A 266 13.59 9.69 1.56
CA VAL A 266 14.65 10.64 1.18
C VAL A 266 14.87 10.64 -0.33
N GLY A 267 14.92 9.46 -0.96
CA GLY A 267 15.11 9.30 -2.40
C GLY A 267 13.97 9.89 -3.21
N MET A 268 12.72 9.59 -2.83
CA MET A 268 11.54 10.21 -3.45
C MET A 268 11.54 11.71 -3.25
N THR A 269 11.93 12.21 -2.06
CA THR A 269 12.09 13.64 -1.83
C THR A 269 13.08 14.24 -2.82
N ALA A 270 14.28 13.67 -2.96
CA ALA A 270 15.33 14.18 -3.85
C ALA A 270 14.90 14.22 -5.34
N ILE A 271 14.18 13.19 -5.80
CA ILE A 271 13.64 13.12 -7.17
C ILE A 271 12.56 14.20 -7.35
N LEU A 272 11.60 14.28 -6.43
CA LEU A 272 10.41 15.12 -6.58
C LEU A 272 10.64 16.59 -6.21
N TRP A 273 11.70 16.90 -5.45
CA TRP A 273 12.02 18.27 -5.03
C TRP A 273 12.34 19.19 -6.21
N GLN A 274 12.80 18.62 -7.33
CA GLN A 274 13.20 19.36 -8.52
C GLN A 274 12.00 19.90 -9.32
N TYR A 275 10.81 19.30 -9.15
CA TYR A 275 9.62 19.72 -9.89
C TYR A 275 8.92 20.91 -9.19
N PRO A 276 8.52 21.96 -9.92
CA PRO A 276 7.77 23.07 -9.36
C PRO A 276 6.47 22.61 -8.70
N ALA A 277 6.14 23.18 -7.54
CA ALA A 277 4.87 22.90 -6.88
C ALA A 277 3.71 23.51 -7.71
N GLY A 278 2.93 22.66 -8.38
CA GLY A 278 1.65 23.04 -8.96
C GLY A 278 1.70 23.68 -10.35
N GLN A 279 2.29 23.03 -11.36
CA GLN A 279 1.75 23.22 -12.71
C GLN A 279 0.43 22.45 -12.78
N PRO A 280 -0.73 23.14 -12.92
CA PRO A 280 -1.93 22.45 -13.37
C PRO A 280 -1.59 21.88 -14.74
N ASP A 281 -1.98 20.64 -15.01
CA ASP A 281 -2.00 20.14 -16.39
C ASP A 281 -2.73 21.18 -17.25
N GLY A 282 -1.98 21.91 -18.07
CA GLY A 282 -2.47 22.98 -18.89
C GLY A 282 -3.26 22.42 -20.05
N ASN A 283 -4.48 21.92 -19.80
CA ASN A 283 -5.52 21.77 -20.82
C ASN A 283 -6.88 21.42 -20.18
N ALA A 284 -7.51 22.37 -19.50
CA ALA A 284 -8.92 22.25 -19.10
C ALA A 284 -9.86 23.11 -19.98
N ASP A 285 -9.35 23.70 -21.05
CA ASP A 285 -10.12 24.68 -21.84
C ASP A 285 -9.88 24.51 -23.35
N ARG A 286 -10.29 23.36 -23.89
CA ARG A 286 -10.57 23.16 -25.32
C ARG A 286 -11.70 22.13 -25.49
N SER A 287 -12.91 22.51 -25.08
CA SER A 287 -14.15 21.85 -25.53
C SER A 287 -15.23 22.87 -25.87
N THR A 288 -14.84 23.93 -26.58
CA THR A 288 -15.75 24.84 -27.30
C THR A 288 -15.04 25.37 -28.53
N ALA A 289 -15.02 24.56 -29.59
CA ALA A 289 -14.94 24.97 -30.99
C ALA A 289 -15.38 23.78 -31.85
#